data_AF-A0A6J2UI59-F1
#
_entry.id   AF-A0A6J2UI59-F1
#
_cell.length_a   1.000
_cell.length_b   1.000
_cell.length_c   1.000
_cell.angle_alpha   90.00
_cell.angle_beta   90.00
_cell.angle_gamma   90.00
#
_symmetry.space_group_name_H-M   'P 1'
#
loop_
_entity.id
_entity.type
_entity.pdbx_description
1 polymer ?
#
loop_
_entity_poly.entity_id
_entity_poly.type
_entity_poly.pdbx_seq_one_letter_code
_entity_poly.pdbx_strand_id
1 'polypeptide(L)'
;MSQDKQKIAKFHHDLQNNEVRTMHYLGLAYLVLARTPELQVKVPLSTLNYEDGDDVGFAVQVVFTCPPNYPLLKPKVDIVEKRNLPMGMETAMREEITVTLEQHVGLQMMVPVVTRLQMLMNGALRRLPAPRSA
;
A
#
# COMPACT_ATOMS: atom_id res chain seq x y z
N MET A 1 1.02 21.19 26.85
CA MET A 1 0.46 19.84 26.56
C MET A 1 0.69 18.97 27.79
N SER A 2 -0.31 18.21 28.25
CA SER A 2 -0.12 17.25 29.36
C SER A 2 0.93 16.18 28.99
N GLN A 3 1.75 15.75 29.95
CA GLN A 3 2.79 14.71 29.75
C GLN A 3 2.22 13.43 29.13
N ASP A 4 0.97 13.08 29.42
CA ASP A 4 0.33 11.87 28.87
C ASP A 4 0.06 11.98 27.38
N LYS A 5 -0.31 13.17 26.88
CA LYS A 5 -0.52 13.40 25.44
C LYS A 5 0.77 13.22 24.65
N GLN A 6 1.91 13.65 25.22
CA GLN A 6 3.22 13.47 24.59
C GLN A 6 3.65 12.00 24.56
N LYS A 7 3.39 11.25 25.64
CA LYS A 7 3.66 9.80 25.68
C LYS A 7 2.83 9.03 24.65
N ILE A 8 1.54 9.34 24.53
CA ILE A 8 0.64 8.71 23.54
C ILE A 8 1.09 9.04 22.11
N ALA A 9 1.41 10.30 21.83
CA ALA A 9 1.89 10.70 20.50
C ALA A 9 3.20 9.99 20.13
N LYS A 10 4.15 9.88 21.08
CA LYS A 10 5.38 9.12 20.89
C LYS A 10 5.10 7.64 20.61
N PHE A 11 4.20 7.02 21.39
CA PHE A 11 3.82 5.63 21.20
C PHE A 11 3.27 5.34 19.80
N HIS A 12 2.33 6.15 19.29
CA HIS A 12 1.81 5.97 17.93
C HIS A 12 2.89 6.20 16.85
N HIS A 13 3.75 7.20 17.05
CA HIS A 13 4.89 7.43 16.17
C HIS A 13 5.85 6.22 16.13
N ASP A 14 6.10 5.58 17.27
CA ASP A 14 6.92 4.38 17.34
C ASP A 14 6.26 3.19 16.61
N LEU A 15 4.93 3.03 16.73
CA LEU A 15 4.17 2.02 15.98
C LEU A 15 4.23 2.23 14.46
N GLN A 16 4.05 3.48 14.01
CA GLN A 16 4.17 3.86 12.60
C GLN A 16 5.56 3.54 12.06
N ASN A 17 6.62 3.89 12.80
CA ASN A 17 8.00 3.60 12.39
C ASN A 17 8.31 2.11 12.37
N ASN A 18 7.76 1.34 13.32
CA ASN A 18 7.93 -0.09 13.34
C ASN A 18 7.39 -0.72 12.05
N GLU A 19 6.26 -0.24 11.54
CA GLU A 19 5.73 -0.80 10.30
C GLU A 19 6.54 -0.43 9.06
N VAL A 20 7.02 0.82 8.97
CA VAL A 20 7.95 1.21 7.90
C VAL A 20 9.22 0.35 7.93
N ARG A 21 9.73 0.02 9.13
CA ARG A 21 10.86 -0.92 9.29
C ARG A 21 10.48 -2.33 8.87
N THR A 22 9.29 -2.82 9.21
CA THR A 22 8.80 -4.12 8.73
C THR A 22 8.77 -4.17 7.21
N MET A 23 8.24 -3.14 6.54
CA MET A 23 8.25 -3.05 5.08
C MET A 23 9.67 -3.13 4.51
N HIS A 24 10.62 -2.42 5.12
CA HIS A 24 12.04 -2.49 4.74
C HIS A 24 12.62 -3.90 4.88
N TYR A 25 12.40 -4.56 6.01
CA TYR A 25 12.92 -5.91 6.26
C TYR A 25 12.30 -6.97 5.35
N LEU A 26 11.05 -6.77 4.94
CA LEU A 26 10.38 -7.64 3.96
C LEU A 26 10.81 -7.34 2.50
N GLY A 27 11.68 -6.35 2.28
CA GLY A 27 12.11 -5.95 0.94
C GLY A 27 11.01 -5.30 0.11
N LEU A 28 9.95 -4.78 0.75
CA LEU A 28 8.90 -4.06 0.05
C LEU A 28 9.46 -2.70 -0.40
N ALA A 29 9.32 -2.38 -1.68
CA ALA A 29 9.70 -1.06 -2.19
C ALA A 29 8.79 0.02 -1.58
N TYR A 30 9.36 1.09 -1.05
CA TYR A 30 8.59 2.24 -0.56
C TYR A 30 9.40 3.53 -0.63
N LEU A 31 8.68 4.65 -0.62
CA LEU A 31 9.21 6.00 -0.46
C LEU A 31 8.43 6.71 0.64
N VAL A 32 9.13 7.24 1.65
CA VAL A 32 8.52 8.11 2.66
C VAL A 32 8.41 9.52 2.08
N LEU A 33 7.19 9.96 1.80
CA LEU A 33 6.92 11.29 1.24
C LEU A 33 6.98 12.37 2.32
N ALA A 34 6.42 12.08 3.49
CA ALA A 34 6.38 12.98 4.63
C ALA A 34 6.37 12.19 5.94
N ARG A 35 6.93 12.77 7.00
CA ARG A 35 6.81 12.27 8.38
C ARG A 35 6.00 13.20 9.28
N THR A 36 5.86 14.46 8.89
CA THR A 36 5.19 15.52 9.65
C THR A 36 4.37 16.38 8.68
N PRO A 37 3.12 16.76 9.02
CA PRO A 37 2.39 16.45 10.26
C PRO A 37 1.91 15.00 10.37
N GLU A 38 1.85 14.27 9.26
CA GLU A 38 1.39 12.88 9.17
C GLU A 38 2.38 12.04 8.36
N LEU A 39 2.50 10.76 8.69
CA LEU A 39 3.31 9.84 7.91
C LEU A 39 2.62 9.58 6.57
N GLN A 40 3.33 9.86 5.49
CA GLN A 40 2.91 9.52 4.13
C GLN A 40 3.93 8.58 3.48
N VAL A 41 3.45 7.42 3.03
CA VAL A 41 4.27 6.36 2.44
C VAL A 41 3.71 6.02 1.07
N LYS A 42 4.55 6.06 0.06
CA LYS A 42 4.24 5.70 -1.32
C LYS A 42 4.86 4.35 -1.65
N VAL A 43 4.05 3.43 -2.15
CA VAL A 43 4.45 2.06 -2.48
C VAL A 43 4.19 1.81 -3.96
N PRO A 44 5.24 1.65 -4.79
CA PRO A 44 5.06 1.20 -6.16
C PRO A 44 4.71 -0.30 -6.17
N LEU A 45 3.71 -0.67 -6.95
CA LEU A 45 3.33 -2.05 -7.21
C LEU A 45 3.32 -2.28 -8.72
N SER A 46 3.83 -3.42 -9.15
CA SER A 46 3.75 -3.86 -10.54
C SER A 46 3.50 -5.36 -10.59
N THR A 47 2.89 -5.82 -11.68
CA THR A 47 2.81 -7.26 -11.92
C THR A 47 4.19 -7.86 -12.13
N LEU A 48 4.33 -9.17 -11.88
CA LEU A 48 5.55 -9.91 -12.19
C LEU A 48 5.99 -9.66 -13.65
N ASN A 49 7.31 -9.48 -13.83
CA ASN A 49 7.97 -9.24 -15.11
C ASN A 49 7.55 -7.95 -15.85
N TYR A 50 6.88 -7.01 -15.17
CA TYR A 50 6.63 -5.69 -15.75
C TYR A 50 7.94 -4.91 -15.90
N GLU A 51 8.28 -4.54 -17.14
CA GLU A 51 9.35 -3.59 -17.46
C GLU A 51 8.75 -2.28 -17.97
N ASP A 52 9.39 -1.14 -17.67
CA ASP A 52 8.90 0.15 -18.14
C ASP A 52 9.05 0.24 -19.67
N GLY A 53 7.92 0.38 -20.38
CA GLY A 53 7.86 0.32 -21.85
C GLY A 53 7.37 -1.02 -22.41
N ASP A 54 7.08 -2.02 -21.57
CA ASP A 54 6.44 -3.26 -22.00
C ASP A 54 4.90 -3.10 -22.01
N ASP A 55 4.27 -3.64 -23.04
CA ASP A 55 2.80 -3.73 -23.16
C ASP A 55 2.23 -4.85 -22.27
N VAL A 56 3.09 -5.72 -21.74
CA VAL A 56 2.72 -6.84 -20.88
C VAL A 56 2.79 -6.47 -19.40
N GLY A 57 1.64 -6.50 -18.74
CA GLY A 57 1.52 -6.25 -17.30
C GLY A 57 1.04 -4.84 -16.97
N PHE A 58 0.99 -4.53 -15.68
CA PHE A 58 0.48 -3.25 -15.22
C PHE A 58 1.10 -2.84 -13.89
N ALA A 59 1.15 -1.52 -13.69
CA ALA A 59 1.75 -0.91 -12.52
C ALA A 59 0.85 0.18 -11.95
N VAL A 60 0.90 0.34 -10.64
CA VAL A 60 0.23 1.41 -9.90
C VAL A 60 1.11 1.85 -8.75
N GLN A 61 0.77 2.97 -8.15
CA GLN A 61 1.34 3.36 -6.88
C GLN A 61 0.24 3.54 -5.85
N VAL A 62 0.53 3.13 -4.63
CA VAL A 62 -0.39 3.24 -3.50
C VAL A 62 0.20 4.21 -2.50
N VAL A 63 -0.56 5.25 -2.15
CA VAL A 63 -0.15 6.24 -1.15
C VAL A 63 -0.97 6.03 0.11
N PHE A 64 -0.27 5.74 1.21
CA PHE A 64 -0.82 5.69 2.55
C PHE A 64 -0.62 7.04 3.23
N THR A 65 -1.69 7.61 3.77
CA THR A 65 -1.64 8.78 4.66
C THR A 65 -2.12 8.33 6.04
N CYS A 66 -1.20 8.22 6.99
CA CYS A 66 -1.46 7.69 8.32
C CYS A 66 -1.85 8.83 9.27
N PRO A 67 -3.04 8.77 9.90
CA PRO A 67 -3.41 9.74 10.91
C PRO A 67 -2.48 9.65 12.13
N PRO A 68 -2.42 10.68 12.99
CA PRO A 68 -1.53 10.70 14.16
C PRO A 68 -1.73 9.56 15.16
N ASN A 69 -2.88 8.91 15.13
CA ASN A 69 -3.25 7.77 15.97
C ASN A 69 -3.26 6.43 15.23
N TYR A 70 -2.71 6.37 14.02
CA TYR A 70 -2.40 5.10 13.38
C TYR A 70 -1.53 4.22 14.30
N PRO A 71 -1.79 2.90 14.42
CA PRO A 71 -2.76 2.09 13.66
C PRO A 71 -4.18 1.99 14.27
N LEU A 72 -4.50 2.74 15.33
CA LEU A 72 -5.84 2.69 15.94
C LEU A 72 -6.93 3.23 15.02
N LEU A 73 -6.56 4.16 14.12
CA LEU A 73 -7.40 4.55 12.98
C LEU A 73 -6.79 4.09 11.67
N LYS A 74 -7.68 3.81 10.71
CA LYS A 74 -7.32 3.44 9.35
C LYS A 74 -6.55 4.58 8.67
N PRO A 75 -5.51 4.27 7.88
CA PRO A 75 -4.89 5.24 7.00
C PRO A 75 -5.85 5.55 5.85
N LYS A 76 -5.73 6.74 5.27
CA LYS A 76 -6.28 7.00 3.93
C LYS A 76 -5.38 6.30 2.91
N VAL A 77 -5.97 5.62 1.93
CA VAL A 77 -5.23 4.89 0.90
C VAL A 77 -5.70 5.35 -0.47
N ASP A 78 -4.77 5.90 -1.25
CA ASP A 78 -5.03 6.39 -2.61
C ASP A 78 -4.26 5.54 -3.64
N ILE A 79 -4.92 5.18 -4.75
CA ILE A 79 -4.29 4.52 -5.91
C ILE A 79 -4.01 5.59 -6.96
N VAL A 80 -2.73 5.80 -7.26
CA VAL A 80 -2.21 6.86 -8.15
C VAL A 80 -1.27 6.28 -9.22
N GLU A 81 -0.90 7.10 -10.20
CA GLU A 81 0.08 6.78 -11.27
C GLU A 81 -0.15 5.38 -11.90
N LYS A 82 -1.35 5.15 -12.43
CA LYS A 82 -1.80 3.88 -13.00
C LYS A 82 -1.25 3.72 -14.42
N ARG A 83 -0.68 2.57 -14.74
CA ARG A 83 -0.18 2.19 -16.08
C ARG A 83 -0.77 0.85 -16.48
N ASN A 84 -1.38 0.78 -17.67
CA ASN A 84 -1.99 -0.43 -18.25
C ASN A 84 -3.01 -1.15 -17.34
N LEU A 85 -3.65 -0.43 -16.42
CA LEU A 85 -4.54 -1.02 -15.42
C LEU A 85 -5.85 -1.51 -16.08
N PRO A 86 -6.20 -2.81 -16.00
CA PRO A 86 -7.41 -3.33 -16.62
C PRO A 86 -8.69 -2.70 -16.06
N MET A 87 -9.73 -2.65 -16.89
CA MET A 87 -11.04 -2.16 -16.46
C MET A 87 -11.56 -2.99 -15.26
N GLY A 88 -12.06 -2.31 -14.23
CA GLY A 88 -12.55 -2.95 -13.00
C GLY A 88 -11.47 -3.37 -12.00
N MET A 89 -10.19 -3.42 -12.38
CA MET A 89 -9.10 -3.76 -11.45
C MET A 89 -8.99 -2.74 -10.32
N GLU A 90 -9.10 -1.44 -10.61
CA GLU A 90 -9.08 -0.42 -9.56
C GLU A 90 -10.19 -0.62 -8.52
N THR A 91 -11.41 -0.95 -8.98
CA THR A 91 -12.53 -1.24 -8.09
C THR A 91 -12.22 -2.44 -7.20
N ALA A 92 -11.73 -3.55 -7.77
CA ALA A 92 -11.32 -4.72 -7.01
C ALA A 92 -10.20 -4.42 -6.01
N MET A 93 -9.22 -3.58 -6.39
CA MET A 93 -8.17 -3.13 -5.49
C MET A 93 -8.72 -2.30 -4.32
N ARG A 94 -9.69 -1.41 -4.56
CA ARG A 94 -10.34 -0.60 -3.52
C ARG A 94 -11.15 -1.45 -2.55
N GLU A 95 -11.85 -2.46 -3.05
CA GLU A 95 -12.56 -3.45 -2.23
C GLU A 95 -11.57 -4.22 -1.34
N GLU A 96 -10.49 -4.74 -1.93
CA GLU A 96 -9.46 -5.48 -1.19
C GLU A 96 -8.78 -4.61 -0.13
N ILE A 97 -8.48 -3.34 -0.45
CA ILE A 97 -7.97 -2.36 0.52
C ILE A 97 -8.97 -2.23 1.68
N THR A 98 -10.25 -1.99 1.38
CA THR A 98 -11.28 -1.76 2.41
C THR A 98 -11.39 -2.95 3.36
N VAL A 99 -11.51 -4.16 2.80
CA VAL A 99 -11.59 -5.40 3.57
C VAL A 99 -10.33 -5.62 4.40
N THR A 100 -9.15 -5.39 3.82
CA THR A 100 -7.88 -5.59 4.55
C THR A 100 -7.74 -4.61 5.71
N LEU A 101 -8.11 -3.34 5.51
CA LEU A 101 -8.08 -2.33 6.57
C LEU A 101 -9.08 -2.63 7.70
N GLU A 102 -10.23 -3.24 7.39
CA GLU A 102 -11.21 -3.68 8.38
C GLU A 102 -10.69 -4.83 9.24
N GLN A 103 -10.04 -5.80 8.60
CA GLN A 103 -9.51 -6.98 9.28
C GLN A 103 -8.32 -6.67 10.19
N HIS A 104 -7.57 -5.61 9.91
CA HIS A 104 -6.31 -5.30 10.58
C HIS A 104 -6.34 -3.97 11.36
N VAL A 105 -7.52 -3.36 11.55
CA VAL A 105 -7.64 -2.13 12.35
C VAL A 105 -7.11 -2.36 13.78
N GLY A 106 -6.31 -1.43 14.29
CA GLY A 106 -5.60 -1.59 15.56
C GLY A 106 -4.25 -2.32 15.46
N LEU A 107 -3.90 -2.85 14.28
CA LEU A 107 -2.63 -3.51 13.96
C LEU A 107 -1.96 -2.84 12.75
N GLN A 108 -0.76 -3.32 12.39
CA GLN A 108 -0.05 -2.89 11.18
C GLN A 108 -0.88 -3.22 9.92
N MET A 109 -1.21 -2.20 9.11
CA MET A 109 -2.16 -2.30 8.00
C MET A 109 -1.54 -2.11 6.60
N MET A 110 -0.45 -1.34 6.46
CA MET A 110 0.22 -1.11 5.17
C MET A 110 0.79 -2.40 4.60
N VAL A 111 1.50 -3.20 5.41
CA VAL A 111 2.09 -4.47 4.97
C VAL A 111 1.05 -5.45 4.41
N PRO A 112 -0.05 -5.78 5.13
CA PRO A 112 -1.06 -6.68 4.58
C PRO A 112 -1.77 -6.09 3.36
N VAL A 113 -2.05 -4.78 3.32
CA VAL A 113 -2.65 -4.15 2.13
C VAL A 113 -1.74 -4.32 0.91
N VAL A 114 -0.47 -3.94 1.04
CA VAL A 114 0.53 -4.09 -0.04
C VAL A 114 0.61 -5.54 -0.53
N THR A 115 0.68 -6.48 0.39
CA THR A 115 0.77 -7.92 0.07
C THR A 115 -0.47 -8.41 -0.68
N ARG A 116 -1.68 -8.06 -0.20
CA ARG A 116 -2.95 -8.46 -0.83
C ARG A 116 -3.11 -7.87 -2.22
N LEU A 117 -2.78 -6.59 -2.39
CA LEU A 117 -2.81 -5.94 -3.70
C LEU A 117 -1.82 -6.59 -4.67
N GLN A 118 -0.59 -6.88 -4.23
CA GLN A 118 0.39 -7.56 -5.07
C GLN A 118 -0.09 -8.94 -5.52
N MET A 119 -0.74 -9.70 -4.63
CA MET A 119 -1.35 -11.00 -4.96
C MET A 119 -2.50 -10.85 -5.96
N LEU A 120 -3.38 -9.86 -5.76
CA LEU A 120 -4.50 -9.57 -6.65
C LEU A 120 -4.02 -9.22 -8.07
N MET A 121 -3.04 -8.31 -8.17
CA MET A 121 -2.43 -7.90 -9.45
C MET A 121 -1.82 -9.09 -10.18
N ASN A 122 -0.98 -9.89 -9.49
CA ASN A 122 -0.35 -11.06 -10.08
C ASN A 122 -1.37 -12.15 -10.47
N GLY A 123 -2.43 -12.32 -9.68
CA GLY A 123 -3.52 -13.25 -9.99
C GLY A 123 -4.30 -12.85 -11.24
N ALA A 124 -4.49 -11.55 -11.47
CA ALA A 124 -5.14 -11.07 -12.69
C ALA A 124 -4.25 -11.17 -13.92
N LEU A 125 -2.94 -10.92 -13.81
CA LEU A 125 -2.00 -11.13 -14.92
C LEU A 125 -2.11 -12.56 -15.48
N ARG A 126 -2.19 -13.57 -14.61
CA ARG A 126 -2.34 -14.99 -15.01
C ARG A 126 -3.65 -15.30 -15.75
N ARG A 127 -4.65 -14.43 -15.62
CA ARG A 127 -5.96 -14.58 -16.28
C ARG A 127 -6.05 -13.80 -17.60
N LEU A 128 -5.08 -12.95 -17.92
CA LEU A 128 -5.03 -12.28 -19.20
C LEU A 128 -4.66 -13.30 -20.30
N PRO A 129 -5.31 -13.24 -21.47
CA PRO A 129 -4.91 -14.08 -22.60
C PRO A 129 -3.45 -13.78 -22.97
N ALA A 130 -2.67 -14.82 -23.24
CA ALA A 130 -1.28 -14.67 -23.67
C ALA A 130 -1.21 -13.70 -24.86
N PRO A 131 -0.20 -12.81 -24.92
CA PRO A 131 -0.04 -11.92 -26.05
C PRO A 131 0.03 -12.80 -27.32
N ARG A 132 -0.86 -12.53 -28.27
CA ARG A 132 -0.79 -13.15 -29.59
C ARG A 132 0.51 -12.68 -30.22
N SER A 133 1.48 -13.57 -30.34
CA SER A 133 2.69 -13.33 -31.13
C SER A 133 2.25 -12.95 -32.53
N ALA A 134 2.57 -11.72 -32.95
CA ALA A 134 2.46 -11.29 -34.34
C ALA A 134 3.67 -11.80 -35.14
#